data_AF-A0AA86JQQ0-F1
#
_entry.id   AF-A0AA86JQQ0-F1
#
_cell.length_a   1.000
_cell.length_b   1.000
_cell.length_c   1.000
_cell.angle_alpha   90.00
_cell.angle_beta   90.00
_cell.angle_gamma   90.00
#
_symmetry.space_group_name_H-M   'P 1'
#
loop_
_entity.id
_entity.type
_entity.pdbx_description
1 polymer ?
#
loop_
_entity_poly.entity_id
_entity_poly.type
_entity_poly.pdbx_seq_one_letter_code
_entity_poly.pdbx_strand_id
1 'polypeptide(L)'
;MKNISSKIRKLTRALEVKGKIYLVNREQFYSTKKHKICTTHKLSQLLPIEEYNKLNPDNKKDPKKYEYVKVEILKSFSEIDILMKLVDIYQKVGGADG
;
A
#
# COMPACT_ATOMS: atom_id res chain seq x y z
N MET A 1 -2.09 -24.31 -5.96
CA MET A 1 -2.92 -23.20 -5.44
C MET A 1 -2.20 -21.88 -5.73
N LYS A 2 -2.77 -20.94 -6.49
CA LYS A 2 -2.10 -19.64 -6.79
C LYS A 2 -2.00 -18.82 -5.49
N ASN A 3 -0.79 -18.58 -5.01
CA ASN A 3 -0.51 -17.89 -3.74
C ASN A 3 -0.97 -16.41 -3.79
N ILE A 4 -1.75 -15.93 -2.82
CA ILE A 4 -2.26 -14.54 -2.74
C ILE A 4 -1.12 -13.53 -2.83
N SER A 5 -0.01 -13.77 -2.13
CA SER A 5 1.17 -12.89 -2.17
C SER A 5 1.74 -12.75 -3.58
N SER A 6 1.65 -13.79 -4.43
CA SER A 6 2.07 -13.70 -5.83
C SER A 6 1.19 -12.77 -6.66
N LYS A 7 -0.13 -12.75 -6.40
CA LYS A 7 -1.08 -11.83 -7.06
C LYS A 7 -0.83 -10.40 -6.62
N ILE A 8 -0.60 -10.20 -5.32
CA ILE A 8 -0.21 -8.90 -4.76
C ILE A 8 1.05 -8.38 -5.47
N ARG A 9 2.11 -9.19 -5.56
CA ARG A 9 3.35 -8.82 -6.25
C ARG A 9 3.15 -8.44 -7.72
N LYS A 10 2.27 -9.17 -8.43
CA LYS A 10 1.94 -8.84 -9.83
C LYS A 10 1.26 -7.49 -9.95
N LEU A 11 0.27 -7.21 -9.09
CA LEU A 11 -0.44 -5.94 -9.11
C LEU A 11 0.44 -4.77 -8.70
N THR A 12 1.27 -4.92 -7.66
CA THR A 12 2.21 -3.86 -7.26
C THR A 12 3.19 -3.56 -8.39
N ARG A 13 3.68 -4.58 -9.11
CA ARG A 13 4.56 -4.38 -10.27
C ARG A 13 3.83 -3.69 -11.43
N ALA A 14 2.59 -4.06 -11.70
CA ALA A 14 1.79 -3.42 -12.76
C ALA A 14 1.49 -1.94 -12.45
N LEU A 15 1.25 -1.62 -11.17
CA LEU A 15 1.07 -0.24 -10.70
C LEU A 15 2.37 0.55 -10.76
N GLU A 16 3.50 -0.07 -10.44
CA GLU A 16 4.83 0.53 -10.54
C GLU A 16 5.16 0.92 -11.99
N VAL A 17 4.85 0.07 -12.97
CA VAL A 17 4.97 0.40 -14.40
C VAL A 17 4.10 1.62 -14.79
N LYS A 18 2.98 1.83 -14.10
CA LYS A 18 2.12 3.02 -14.25
C LYS A 18 2.58 4.21 -13.40
N GLY A 19 3.80 4.18 -12.83
CA GLY A 19 4.39 5.25 -12.04
C GLY A 19 3.89 5.34 -10.59
N LYS A 20 3.14 4.34 -10.10
CA LYS A 20 2.58 4.35 -8.74
C LYS A 20 3.19 3.24 -7.89
N ILE A 21 3.97 3.63 -6.88
CA ILE A 21 4.68 2.69 -6.02
C ILE A 21 3.85 2.36 -4.78
N TYR A 22 3.51 1.08 -4.62
CA TYR A 22 2.79 0.56 -3.46
C TYR A 22 3.66 -0.44 -2.69
N LEU A 23 3.68 -0.27 -1.36
CA LEU A 23 4.45 -1.09 -0.43
C LEU A 23 3.50 -1.94 0.41
N VAL A 24 3.74 -3.24 0.46
CA VAL A 24 2.99 -4.18 1.30
C VAL A 24 3.90 -4.73 2.39
N ASN A 25 3.54 -4.49 3.65
CA ASN A 25 4.30 -4.92 4.82
C ASN A 25 3.49 -5.89 5.67
N ARG A 26 4.19 -6.83 6.30
CA ARG A 26 3.62 -7.76 7.29
C ARG A 26 4.21 -7.44 8.66
N GLU A 27 3.37 -7.09 9.61
CA GLU A 27 3.76 -6.81 10.99
C GLU A 27 3.19 -7.87 11.91
N GLN A 28 4.00 -8.36 12.84
CA GLN A 28 3.58 -9.29 13.88
C GLN A 28 3.65 -8.61 15.24
N PHE A 29 2.65 -8.82 16.06
CA PHE A 29 2.61 -8.29 17.42
C PHE A 29 1.88 -9.26 18.34
N TYR A 30 2.24 -9.26 19.62
CA TYR A 30 1.53 -10.04 20.62
C TYR A 30 0.22 -9.35 21.01
N SER A 31 -0.91 -10.03 20.83
CA SER A 31 -2.20 -9.53 21.30
C SER A 31 -2.44 -10.01 22.72
N THR A 32 -2.39 -9.09 23.68
CA THR A 32 -2.73 -9.36 25.09
C THR A 32 -4.15 -9.90 25.22
N LYS A 33 -5.13 -9.32 24.50
CA LYS A 33 -6.52 -9.79 24.49
C LYS A 33 -6.66 -11.25 24.03
N LYS A 34 -5.93 -11.67 22.99
CA LYS A 34 -6.02 -13.02 22.42
C LYS A 34 -4.95 -13.99 22.94
N HIS A 35 -4.05 -13.52 23.80
CA HIS A 35 -2.90 -14.26 24.33
C HIS A 35 -2.10 -15.00 23.25
N LYS A 36 -1.91 -14.36 22.09
CA LYS A 36 -1.17 -14.95 20.96
C LYS A 36 -0.56 -13.90 20.04
N ILE A 37 0.41 -14.33 19.22
CA ILE A 37 0.95 -13.53 18.13
C ILE A 37 -0.12 -13.37 17.05
N CYS A 38 -0.41 -12.12 16.72
CA CYS A 38 -1.27 -11.73 15.61
C CYS A 38 -0.42 -11.16 14.48
N THR A 39 -0.89 -11.31 13.25
CA THR A 39 -0.27 -10.73 12.07
C THR A 39 -1.21 -9.70 11.46
N THR A 40 -0.69 -8.54 11.08
CA THR A 40 -1.37 -7.54 10.27
C THR A 40 -0.60 -7.25 9.00
N HIS A 41 -1.34 -6.97 7.93
CA HIS A 41 -0.84 -6.55 6.65
C HIS A 41 -1.15 -5.07 6.45
N LYS A 42 -0.17 -4.31 5.99
CA LYS A 42 -0.29 -2.89 5.70
C LYS A 42 0.01 -2.63 4.23
N LEU A 43 -0.89 -1.92 3.56
CA LEU A 43 -0.68 -1.34 2.24
C LEU A 43 -0.41 0.15 2.42
N SER A 44 0.69 0.62 1.83
CA SER A 44 1.05 2.04 1.79
C SER A 44 1.40 2.45 0.36
N GLN A 45 1.17 3.71 0.02
CA GLN A 45 1.70 4.30 -1.20
C GLN A 45 2.93 5.14 -0.87
N LEU A 46 3.95 5.05 -1.72
CA LEU A 46 5.11 5.91 -1.66
C LEU A 46 4.89 7.05 -2.66
N LEU A 47 4.59 8.24 -2.14
CA LEU A 47 4.34 9.43 -2.96
C LEU A 47 5.59 10.29 -3.06
N PRO A 48 5.94 10.81 -4.25
CA PRO A 48 6.88 11.91 -4.35
C PRO A 48 6.43 13.08 -3.47
N ILE A 49 7.36 13.77 -2.81
CA ILE A 49 7.00 14.80 -1.85
C ILE A 49 6.16 15.93 -2.46
N GLU A 50 6.40 16.28 -3.73
CA GLU A 50 5.63 17.28 -4.44
C GLU A 50 4.15 16.90 -4.56
N GLU A 51 3.87 15.64 -4.91
CA GLU A 51 2.51 15.11 -4.99
C GLU A 51 1.86 15.05 -3.61
N TYR A 52 2.59 14.59 -2.59
CA TYR A 52 2.10 14.58 -1.22
C TYR A 52 1.74 15.99 -0.73
N ASN A 53 2.59 16.99 -0.97
CA ASN A 53 2.39 18.37 -0.53
C ASN A 53 1.25 19.07 -1.29
N LYS A 54 0.98 18.68 -2.54
CA LYS A 54 -0.21 19.11 -3.30
C LYS A 54 -1.50 18.55 -2.69
N LEU A 55 -1.48 17.27 -2.29
CA LEU A 55 -2.63 16.60 -1.67
C LEU A 55 -2.85 17.00 -0.20
N ASN A 56 -1.81 17.46 0.49
CA ASN A 56 -1.84 17.80 1.92
C ASN A 56 -1.30 19.22 2.17
N PRO A 57 -2.04 20.28 1.72
CA PRO A 57 -1.54 21.65 1.79
C PRO A 57 -1.31 22.14 3.23
N ASP A 58 -2.07 21.63 4.20
CA ASP A 58 -1.99 22.02 5.61
C ASP A 58 -0.91 21.25 6.41
N ASN A 59 -0.34 20.20 5.83
CA ASN A 59 0.67 19.34 6.48
C ASN A 59 1.79 18.99 5.50
N LYS A 60 2.33 20.02 4.85
CA LYS A 60 3.45 19.87 3.91
C LYS A 60 4.68 19.35 4.64
N LYS A 61 5.40 18.45 3.99
CA LYS A 61 6.73 17.99 4.39
C LYS A 61 7.80 18.83 3.69
N ASP A 62 8.97 18.93 4.33
CA ASP A 62 10.12 19.67 3.81
C ASP A 62 10.80 18.89 2.66
N PRO A 63 10.82 19.41 1.41
CA PRO A 63 11.46 18.77 0.26
C PRO A 63 12.96 18.59 0.40
N LYS A 64 13.62 19.34 1.28
CA LYS A 64 15.05 19.18 1.54
C LYS A 64 15.36 17.97 2.42
N LYS A 65 14.36 17.46 3.16
CA LYS A 65 14.52 16.35 4.11
C LYS A 65 13.99 15.02 3.57
N TYR A 66 12.98 15.06 2.71
CA TYR A 66 12.33 13.86 2.20
C TYR A 66 12.14 13.98 0.69
N GLU A 67 12.52 12.95 -0.05
CA GLU A 67 12.18 12.82 -1.47
C GLU A 67 10.80 12.19 -1.64
N TYR A 68 10.45 11.24 -0.75
CA TYR A 68 9.19 10.52 -0.77
C TYR A 68 8.53 10.49 0.61
N VAL A 69 7.20 10.40 0.60
CA VAL A 69 6.37 10.25 1.80
C VAL A 69 5.57 8.96 1.69
N LYS A 70 5.70 8.10 2.71
CA LYS A 70 4.92 6.87 2.82
C LYS A 70 3.57 7.18 3.47
N VAL A 71 2.49 6.93 2.74
CA VAL A 71 1.11 7.14 3.21
C VAL A 71 0.42 5.78 3.36
N GLU A 72 -0.08 5.49 4.56
CA GLU A 72 -0.85 4.25 4.81
C GLU A 72 -2.23 4.35 4.13
N ILE A 73 -2.60 3.32 3.38
CA ILE A 73 -3.89 3.23 2.68
C ILE A 73 -4.84 2.28 3.39
N LEU A 74 -4.31 1.13 3.83
CA LEU A 74 -5.10 0.08 4.44
C LEU A 74 -4.24 -0.73 5.40
N LYS A 75 -4.79 -1.03 6.57
CA LYS A 75 -4.28 -2.03 7.50
C LYS A 75 -5.37 -3.07 7.72
N SER A 76 -5.04 -4.34 7.52
CA SER A 76 -5.97 -5.46 7.74
C SER A 76 -5.27 -6.65 8.39
N PHE A 77 -6.03 -7.51 9.06
CA PHE A 77 -5.57 -8.83 9.50
C PHE A 77 -5.65 -9.89 8.38
N SER A 78 -6.25 -9.55 7.24
CA SER A 78 -6.43 -10.44 6.10
C SER A 78 -5.61 -9.98 4.89
N GLU A 79 -4.82 -10.88 4.33
CA GLU A 79 -4.04 -10.60 3.11
C GLU A 79 -4.96 -10.40 1.88
N ILE A 80 -6.17 -10.99 1.87
CA ILE A 80 -7.11 -10.84 0.76
C ILE A 80 -7.63 -9.41 0.65
N ASP A 81 -7.78 -8.69 1.76
CA ASP A 81 -8.25 -7.30 1.75
C ASP A 81 -7.23 -6.39 1.07
N ILE A 82 -5.94 -6.67 1.26
CA ILE A 82 -4.86 -5.98 0.58
C ILE A 82 -4.92 -6.24 -0.93
N LEU A 83 -5.14 -7.50 -1.32
CA LEU A 83 -5.29 -7.87 -2.73
C LEU A 83 -6.49 -7.15 -3.37
N MET A 84 -7.65 -7.18 -2.73
CA MET A 84 -8.85 -6.52 -3.25
C MET A 84 -8.66 -5.02 -3.37
N LYS A 85 -8.03 -4.38 -2.38
CA LYS A 85 -7.72 -2.94 -2.45
C LYS A 85 -6.79 -2.60 -3.62
N LEU A 86 -5.79 -3.45 -3.89
CA LEU A 86 -4.90 -3.28 -5.04
C LEU A 86 -5.63 -3.45 -6.38
N VAL A 87 -6.62 -4.36 -6.46
CA VAL A 87 -7.47 -4.50 -7.66
C VAL A 87 -8.28 -3.24 -7.89
N ASP A 88 -8.96 -2.71 -6.86
CA ASP A 88 -9.73 -1.47 -6.97
C ASP A 88 -8.87 -0.29 -7.44
N ILE A 89 -7.65 -0.18 -6.88
CA ILE A 89 -6.69 0.84 -7.30
C ILE A 89 -6.31 0.63 -8.76
N TYR A 90 -5.92 -0.58 -9.15
CA TYR A 90 -5.49 -0.88 -10.51
C TYR A 90 -6.57 -0.58 -11.56
N GLN A 91 -7.82 -0.94 -11.28
CA GLN A 91 -8.96 -0.61 -12.15
C GLN A 91 -9.10 0.91 -12.35
N LYS A 92 -8.97 1.70 -11.29
CA LYS A 92 -9.04 3.18 -11.35
C LYS A 92 -7.91 3.83 -12.15
N VAL A 93 -6.77 3.17 -12.32
CA VAL A 93 -5.62 3.69 -13.10
C VAL A 93 -5.65 3.19 -14.56
N GLY A 94 -6.83 2.79 -15.06
CA GLY A 94 -7.01 2.28 -16.41
C GLY A 94 -6.53 0.84 -16.56
N GLY A 95 -7.00 -0.04 -15.67
CA GLY A 95 -6.83 -1.49 -15.78
C GLY A 95 -7.94 -2.18 -16.58
N ALA A 96 -8.69 -1.43 -17.38
CA ALA A 96 -9.87 -1.91 -18.12
C ALA A 96 -9.56 -2.43 -19.54
N ASP A 97 -8.31 -2.35 -20.01
CA ASP A 97 -7.94 -2.73 -21.38
C ASP A 97 -7.18 -4.07 -21.40
N GLY A 98 -7.83 -5.15 -20.94
CA GLY A 98 -7.30 -6.51 -20.98
C GLY A 98 -8.37 -7.52 -21.35
#